data_AF-A0A1J3E067-F1
#
_entry.id   AF-A0A1J3E067-F1
#
_cell.length_a   1.000
_cell.length_b   1.000
_cell.length_c   1.000
_cell.angle_alpha   90.00
_cell.angle_beta   90.00
_cell.angle_gamma   90.00
#
_symmetry.space_group_name_H-M   'P 1'
#
loop_
_entity.id
_entity.type
_entity.pdbx_description
1 polymer ?
#
loop_
_entity_poly.entity_id
_entity_poly.type
_entity_poly.pdbx_seq_one_letter_code
_entity_poly.pdbx_strand_id
1 'polypeptide(L)'
;LTAKLWSFVFSELQDKSEILESLENTTTKPSARRDWASSHTQIQIAGHEMLLRYITDVDYEHSLLIWHIATELCYQEEDSTKENSDKPEYQTNRNISKMLSDYMMYLLIMQPKLMSEVAGIGKIRFRDTLAEADRFFEKMGIENSRDVKLASKMILSVDTSIEPRDVKGNHSKSVLFEASSLAEELERLEKNFGKDKWKTLSNVWLGFLFHAASHCDGTTRMELLSKAG
;
A
#
# COMPACT_ATOMS: atom_id res chain seq x y z
N LEU A 1 -13.70 4.92 13.52
CA LEU A 1 -12.66 5.91 13.18
C LEU A 1 -12.25 6.66 14.44
N THR A 2 -10.95 6.82 14.72
CA THR A 2 -10.49 7.68 15.83
C THR A 2 -10.53 9.16 15.40
N ALA A 3 -10.74 10.09 16.34
CA ALA A 3 -10.81 11.53 16.02
C ALA A 3 -9.58 12.04 15.27
N LYS A 4 -8.39 11.51 15.60
CA LYS A 4 -7.12 11.84 14.93
C LYS A 4 -7.06 11.37 13.47
N LEU A 5 -7.56 10.16 13.17
CA LEU A 5 -7.63 9.68 11.79
C LEU A 5 -8.61 10.54 10.99
N TRP A 6 -9.76 10.88 11.59
CA TRP A 6 -10.76 11.71 10.93
C TRP A 6 -10.22 13.10 10.60
N SER A 7 -9.54 13.76 11.56
CA SER A 7 -8.91 15.06 11.31
C SER A 7 -7.81 15.00 10.26
N PHE A 8 -7.00 13.94 10.24
CA PHE A 8 -5.95 13.77 9.23
C PHE A 8 -6.55 13.58 7.83
N VAL A 9 -7.48 12.64 7.68
CA VAL A 9 -8.17 12.38 6.41
C VAL A 9 -8.92 13.63 5.93
N PHE A 10 -9.55 14.37 6.85
CA PHE A 10 -10.27 15.60 6.52
C PHE A 10 -9.33 16.74 6.10
N SER A 11 -8.20 16.94 6.79
CA SER A 11 -7.19 17.94 6.40
C SER A 11 -6.63 17.62 5.01
N GLU A 12 -6.28 16.37 4.77
CA GLU A 12 -5.78 15.91 3.47
C GLU A 12 -6.84 16.01 2.36
N LEU A 13 -8.12 15.85 2.70
CA LEU A 13 -9.24 16.11 1.79
C LEU A 13 -9.35 17.60 1.44
N GLN A 14 -9.20 18.49 2.42
CA GLN A 14 -9.22 19.94 2.18
C GLN A 14 -8.06 20.37 1.28
N ASP A 15 -6.83 19.95 1.61
CA ASP A 15 -5.63 20.26 0.82
C ASP A 15 -5.77 19.74 -0.63
N LYS A 16 -6.31 18.52 -0.81
CA LYS A 16 -6.54 17.95 -2.14
C LYS A 16 -7.68 18.62 -2.91
N SER A 17 -8.71 19.11 -2.22
CA SER A 17 -9.81 19.89 -2.82
C SER A 17 -9.30 21.18 -3.43
N GLU A 18 -8.52 21.95 -2.65
CA GLU A 18 -7.94 23.22 -3.10
C GLU A 18 -7.00 23.03 -4.30
N ILE A 19 -6.26 21.91 -4.32
CA ILE A 19 -5.37 21.58 -5.44
C ILE A 19 -6.15 21.10 -6.67
N LEU A 20 -7.20 20.29 -6.51
CA LEU A 20 -8.01 19.80 -7.62
C LEU A 20 -8.75 20.95 -8.33
N GLU A 21 -9.29 21.91 -7.58
CA GLU A 21 -9.86 23.16 -8.11
C GLU A 21 -8.82 24.01 -8.88
N SER A 22 -7.55 23.94 -8.48
CA SER A 22 -6.47 24.63 -9.20
C SER A 22 -6.06 23.92 -10.52
N LEU A 23 -6.21 22.59 -10.58
CA LEU A 23 -5.72 21.73 -11.66
C LEU A 23 -6.76 21.46 -12.77
N GLU A 24 -8.07 21.55 -12.47
CA GLU A 24 -9.13 21.54 -13.49
C GLU A 24 -8.96 22.66 -14.54
N ASN A 25 -8.17 23.68 -14.23
CA ASN A 25 -7.82 24.79 -15.12
C ASN A 25 -6.76 24.40 -16.19
N THR A 26 -6.18 23.20 -16.11
CA THR A 26 -5.18 22.70 -17.08
C THR A 26 -5.49 21.25 -17.46
N THR A 27 -6.36 21.07 -18.45
CA THR A 27 -6.80 19.76 -18.92
C THR A 27 -5.69 18.99 -19.66
N THR A 28 -5.31 17.80 -19.16
CA THR A 28 -4.82 16.70 -20.01
C THR A 28 -5.37 15.38 -19.48
N LYS A 29 -6.08 14.62 -20.34
CA LYS A 29 -6.65 13.30 -19.99
C LYS A 29 -5.52 12.29 -19.66
N PRO A 30 -5.51 11.64 -18.48
CA PRO A 30 -4.60 10.54 -18.22
C PRO A 30 -5.11 9.25 -18.88
N SER A 31 -4.17 8.34 -19.13
CA SER A 31 -4.42 6.99 -19.64
C SER A 31 -5.00 6.10 -18.53
N ALA A 32 -5.91 5.17 -18.85
CA ALA A 32 -6.62 4.31 -17.91
C ALA A 32 -5.73 3.48 -16.94
N ARG A 33 -4.43 3.33 -17.19
CA ARG A 33 -3.47 2.70 -16.26
C ARG A 33 -2.92 3.66 -15.19
N ARG A 34 -3.22 4.95 -15.32
CA ARG A 34 -2.59 6.08 -14.62
C ARG A 34 -3.57 6.84 -13.72
N ASP A 35 -4.83 6.41 -13.65
CA ASP A 35 -5.94 7.20 -13.10
C ASP A 35 -6.08 7.17 -11.57
N TRP A 36 -5.45 6.22 -10.86
CA TRP A 36 -5.66 6.08 -9.42
C TRP A 36 -4.67 6.84 -8.53
N ALA A 37 -3.42 6.95 -8.96
CA ALA A 37 -2.46 7.82 -8.31
C ALA A 37 -2.78 9.25 -8.73
N SER A 38 -3.49 10.01 -7.90
CA SER A 38 -3.72 11.45 -8.16
C SER A 38 -2.40 12.13 -8.52
N SER A 39 -2.44 13.13 -9.42
CA SER A 39 -1.27 13.95 -9.77
C SER A 39 -0.50 14.43 -8.54
N HIS A 40 -1.16 14.66 -7.40
CA HIS A 40 -0.52 15.02 -6.14
C HIS A 40 0.31 13.89 -5.49
N THR A 41 -0.23 12.66 -5.42
CA THR A 41 0.51 11.48 -4.95
C THR A 41 1.67 11.16 -5.90
N GLN A 42 1.46 11.33 -7.22
CA GLN A 42 2.52 11.22 -8.20
C GLN A 42 3.59 12.31 -8.01
N ILE A 43 3.25 13.57 -7.75
CA ILE A 43 4.21 14.68 -7.56
C ILE A 43 5.07 14.47 -6.31
N GLN A 44 4.49 13.99 -5.20
CA GLN A 44 5.25 13.72 -3.99
C GLN A 44 6.18 12.49 -4.12
N ILE A 45 5.77 11.49 -4.91
CA ILE A 45 6.54 10.26 -5.17
C ILE A 45 7.48 10.42 -6.37
N ALA A 46 7.24 11.37 -7.26
CA ALA A 46 8.05 11.66 -8.47
C ALA A 46 9.49 12.07 -8.16
N GLY A 47 9.77 12.49 -6.92
CA GLY A 47 11.15 12.64 -6.45
C GLY A 47 11.93 11.32 -6.34
N HIS A 48 11.28 10.16 -6.50
CA HIS A 48 11.86 8.82 -6.41
C HIS A 48 11.25 7.89 -7.47
N GLU A 49 11.76 7.97 -8.69
CA GLU A 49 11.37 7.11 -9.84
C GLU A 49 11.29 5.62 -9.50
N MET A 50 12.07 5.15 -8.52
CA MET A 50 12.06 3.76 -8.08
C MET A 50 10.76 3.34 -7.38
N LEU A 51 10.05 4.24 -6.69
CA LEU A 51 8.77 3.95 -6.05
C LEU A 51 7.59 4.01 -7.02
N LEU A 52 7.72 4.79 -8.12
CA LEU A 52 6.66 4.92 -9.11
C LEU A 52 6.34 3.59 -9.79
N ARG A 53 7.32 2.70 -10.01
CA ARG A 53 7.07 1.38 -10.65
C ARG A 53 6.04 0.53 -9.89
N TYR A 54 5.98 0.67 -8.56
CA TYR A 54 5.04 -0.06 -7.69
C TYR A 54 3.65 0.60 -7.64
N ILE A 55 3.43 1.63 -8.45
CA ILE A 55 2.20 2.42 -8.54
C ILE A 55 1.70 2.49 -9.99
N THR A 56 2.60 2.69 -10.97
CA THR A 56 2.25 3.00 -12.37
C THR A 56 2.26 1.79 -13.29
N ASP A 57 3.01 0.74 -12.94
CA ASP A 57 3.29 -0.36 -13.88
C ASP A 57 2.42 -1.59 -13.61
N VAL A 58 1.57 -1.55 -12.58
CA VAL A 58 0.78 -2.69 -12.11
C VAL A 58 -0.66 -2.30 -11.77
N ASP A 59 -1.58 -3.26 -11.89
CA ASP A 59 -3.00 -3.03 -11.63
C ASP A 59 -3.25 -2.53 -10.19
N TYR A 60 -4.39 -1.88 -9.95
CA TYR A 60 -4.74 -1.31 -8.64
C TYR A 60 -4.67 -2.35 -7.50
N GLU A 61 -5.25 -3.54 -7.67
CA GLU A 61 -5.22 -4.57 -6.63
C GLU A 61 -3.83 -5.18 -6.44
N HIS A 62 -3.01 -5.19 -7.50
CA HIS A 62 -1.62 -5.64 -7.44
C HIS A 62 -0.79 -4.67 -6.61
N SER A 63 -0.88 -3.38 -6.93
CA SER A 63 -0.23 -2.31 -6.18
C SER A 63 -0.65 -2.37 -4.71
N LEU A 64 -1.96 -2.40 -4.43
CA LEU A 64 -2.49 -2.40 -3.07
C LEU A 64 -1.90 -3.54 -2.23
N LEU A 65 -1.83 -4.75 -2.78
CA LEU A 65 -1.28 -5.90 -2.06
C LEU A 65 0.23 -5.78 -1.81
N ILE A 66 1.01 -5.27 -2.78
CA ILE A 66 2.44 -4.98 -2.60
C ILE A 66 2.63 -3.99 -1.45
N TRP A 67 1.96 -2.85 -1.52
CA TRP A 67 2.08 -1.78 -0.52
C TRP A 67 1.63 -2.25 0.86
N HIS A 68 0.60 -3.10 0.94
CA HIS A 68 0.12 -3.67 2.20
C HIS A 68 1.21 -4.49 2.89
N ILE A 69 1.79 -5.45 2.15
CA ILE A 69 2.84 -6.34 2.69
C ILE A 69 4.09 -5.52 3.02
N ALA A 70 4.52 -4.60 2.15
CA ALA A 70 5.66 -3.74 2.43
C ALA A 70 5.46 -2.88 3.69
N THR A 71 4.25 -2.35 3.91
CA THR A 71 3.90 -1.63 5.13
C THR A 71 4.04 -2.52 6.36
N GLU A 72 3.59 -3.78 6.29
CA GLU A 72 3.74 -4.74 7.38
C GLU A 72 5.22 -5.07 7.65
N LEU A 73 6.02 -5.32 6.61
CA LEU A 73 7.46 -5.58 6.75
C LEU A 73 8.18 -4.41 7.44
N CYS A 74 7.97 -3.18 6.97
CA CYS A 74 8.52 -1.97 7.60
C CYS A 74 8.01 -1.77 9.04
N TYR A 75 6.75 -2.13 9.33
CA TYR A 75 6.16 -1.95 10.67
C TYR A 75 6.82 -2.86 11.70
N GLN A 76 7.14 -4.10 11.30
CA GLN A 76 7.76 -5.12 12.14
C GLN A 76 9.27 -4.92 12.34
N GLU A 77 9.95 -4.29 11.38
CA GLU A 77 11.37 -3.96 11.49
C GLU A 77 11.64 -2.85 12.51
N GLU A 78 10.70 -1.93 12.70
CA GLU A 78 10.87 -0.65 13.43
C GLU A 78 10.91 -0.77 14.98
N ASP A 79 11.32 -1.92 15.51
CA ASP A 79 11.35 -2.21 16.96
C ASP A 79 12.71 -1.96 17.63
N SER A 80 13.65 -1.27 16.97
CA SER A 80 14.94 -0.95 17.57
C SER A 80 15.54 0.36 17.07
N THR A 81 15.57 1.35 17.97
CA THR A 81 16.68 2.34 18.10
C THR A 81 16.93 3.28 16.93
N LYS A 82 15.91 3.93 16.35
CA LYS A 82 16.13 5.02 15.39
C LYS A 82 15.80 6.38 16.01
N GLU A 83 16.70 7.36 15.89
CA GLU A 83 16.54 8.74 16.42
C GLU A 83 15.24 9.45 15.97
N ASN A 84 14.60 8.99 14.89
CA ASN A 84 13.33 9.52 14.39
C ASN A 84 12.09 8.93 15.10
N SER A 85 12.22 7.84 15.87
CA SER A 85 11.08 7.19 16.56
C SER A 85 10.40 8.09 17.57
N ASP A 86 11.12 9.09 18.09
CA ASP A 86 10.63 9.95 19.17
C ASP A 86 9.87 11.18 18.63
N LYS A 87 9.88 11.40 17.32
CA LYS A 87 9.14 12.51 16.68
C LYS A 87 7.63 12.19 16.65
N PRO A 88 6.76 13.07 17.19
CA PRO A 88 5.31 12.85 17.19
C PRO A 88 4.70 12.67 15.79
N GLU A 89 5.21 13.40 14.77
CA GLU A 89 4.75 13.30 13.38
C GLU A 89 5.07 11.91 12.80
N TYR A 90 6.28 11.39 13.04
CA TYR A 90 6.72 10.07 12.57
C TYR A 90 5.81 8.95 13.10
N GLN A 91 5.53 8.96 14.41
CA GLN A 91 4.62 7.99 15.04
C GLN A 91 3.18 8.14 14.56
N THR A 92 2.75 9.37 14.29
CA THR A 92 1.42 9.64 13.74
C THR A 92 1.29 9.05 12.34
N ASN A 93 2.25 9.33 11.45
CA ASN A 93 2.29 8.78 10.10
C ASN A 93 2.40 7.25 10.09
N ARG A 94 3.20 6.67 11.00
CA ARG A 94 3.31 5.21 11.17
C ARG A 94 1.97 4.57 11.51
N ASN A 95 1.27 5.12 12.51
CA ASN A 95 -0.03 4.60 12.95
C ASN A 95 -1.10 4.77 11.87
N ILE A 96 -1.11 5.92 11.18
CA ILE A 96 -2.04 6.16 10.07
C ILE A 96 -1.78 5.20 8.92
N SER A 97 -0.51 5.02 8.51
CA SER A 97 -0.12 4.11 7.44
C SER A 97 -0.56 2.69 7.73
N LYS A 98 -0.31 2.19 8.95
CA LYS A 98 -0.74 0.84 9.36
C LYS A 98 -2.26 0.71 9.33
N MET A 99 -2.98 1.69 9.88
CA MET A 99 -4.44 1.67 9.95
C MET A 99 -5.09 1.70 8.57
N LEU A 100 -4.60 2.56 7.67
CA LEU A 100 -5.12 2.64 6.30
C LEU A 100 -4.77 1.38 5.51
N SER A 101 -3.55 0.86 5.66
CA SER A 101 -3.12 -0.41 5.05
C SER A 101 -4.06 -1.57 5.42
N ASP A 102 -4.33 -1.75 6.71
CA ASP A 102 -5.21 -2.82 7.20
C ASP A 102 -6.65 -2.63 6.73
N TYR A 103 -7.13 -1.38 6.71
CA TYR A 103 -8.48 -1.07 6.23
C TYR A 103 -8.63 -1.33 4.73
N MET A 104 -7.68 -0.87 3.91
CA MET A 104 -7.71 -1.09 2.46
C MET A 104 -7.59 -2.57 2.12
N MET A 105 -6.79 -3.34 2.87
CA MET A 105 -6.70 -4.79 2.72
C MET A 105 -8.02 -5.48 3.10
N TYR A 106 -8.65 -5.06 4.19
CA TYR A 106 -10.00 -5.54 4.56
C TYR A 106 -10.99 -5.27 3.43
N LEU A 107 -10.99 -4.07 2.85
CA LEU A 107 -11.88 -3.76 1.72
C LEU A 107 -11.60 -4.65 0.52
N LEU A 108 -10.33 -4.86 0.16
CA LEU A 108 -9.94 -5.72 -0.97
C LEU A 108 -10.45 -7.17 -0.82
N ILE A 109 -10.38 -7.75 0.39
CA ILE A 109 -10.73 -9.16 0.62
C ILE A 109 -12.20 -9.35 0.97
N MET A 110 -12.72 -8.54 1.89
CA MET A 110 -14.04 -8.74 2.51
C MET A 110 -15.14 -7.91 1.85
N GLN A 111 -14.80 -6.78 1.24
CA GLN A 111 -15.76 -5.87 0.60
C GLN A 111 -15.38 -5.54 -0.85
N PRO A 112 -15.12 -6.54 -1.71
CA PRO A 112 -14.68 -6.30 -3.08
C PRO A 112 -15.69 -5.54 -3.93
N LYS A 113 -16.96 -5.41 -3.50
CA LYS A 113 -17.97 -4.57 -4.15
C LYS A 113 -17.78 -3.07 -3.89
N LEU A 114 -17.10 -2.72 -2.79
CA LEU A 114 -16.75 -1.33 -2.47
C LEU A 114 -15.45 -0.90 -3.15
N MET A 115 -14.67 -1.87 -3.61
CA MET A 115 -13.54 -1.69 -4.50
C MET A 115 -14.09 -1.82 -5.93
N SER A 116 -13.59 -1.05 -6.89
CA SER A 116 -14.05 -1.02 -8.30
C SER A 116 -14.52 -2.38 -8.87
N GLU A 117 -15.46 -2.39 -9.85
CA GLU A 117 -16.03 -3.59 -10.49
C GLU A 117 -15.01 -4.65 -10.97
N VAL A 118 -13.74 -4.27 -11.10
CA VAL A 118 -12.60 -5.10 -11.52
C VAL A 118 -12.06 -6.04 -10.42
N ALA A 119 -12.57 -5.98 -9.18
CA ALA A 119 -12.06 -6.62 -7.95
C ALA A 119 -11.89 -8.16 -7.93
N GLY A 120 -12.03 -8.87 -9.06
CA GLY A 120 -11.95 -10.32 -9.15
C GLY A 120 -10.54 -10.91 -8.95
N ILE A 121 -9.47 -10.19 -9.31
CA ILE A 121 -8.10 -10.76 -9.33
C ILE A 121 -7.37 -10.54 -7.99
N GLY A 122 -7.79 -9.57 -7.17
CA GLY A 122 -7.16 -9.30 -5.87
C GLY A 122 -7.14 -10.52 -4.93
N LYS A 123 -8.24 -11.27 -4.87
CA LYS A 123 -8.32 -12.52 -4.09
C LYS A 123 -7.39 -13.61 -4.61
N ILE A 124 -7.19 -13.69 -5.92
CA ILE A 124 -6.27 -14.67 -6.54
C ILE A 124 -4.83 -14.32 -6.14
N ARG A 125 -4.43 -13.04 -6.30
CA ARG A 125 -3.10 -12.57 -5.89
C ARG A 125 -2.84 -12.82 -4.40
N PHE A 126 -3.83 -12.53 -3.54
CA PHE A 126 -3.72 -12.79 -2.11
C PHE A 126 -3.49 -14.28 -1.82
N ARG A 127 -4.27 -15.19 -2.43
CA ARG A 127 -4.12 -16.63 -2.25
C ARG A 127 -2.78 -17.15 -2.74
N ASP A 128 -2.35 -16.71 -3.92
CA ASP A 128 -1.04 -17.10 -4.46
C ASP A 128 0.09 -16.58 -3.57
N THR A 129 -0.06 -15.37 -3.01
CA THR A 129 0.93 -14.76 -2.11
C THR A 129 1.03 -15.50 -0.79
N LEU A 130 -0.11 -15.88 -0.23
CA LEU A 130 -0.14 -16.73 0.96
C LEU A 130 0.53 -18.09 0.70
N ALA A 131 0.21 -18.74 -0.43
CA ALA A 131 0.82 -20.03 -0.77
C ALA A 131 2.34 -19.94 -1.02
N GLU A 132 2.84 -18.82 -1.57
CA GLU A 132 4.28 -18.59 -1.69
C GLU A 132 4.93 -18.36 -0.33
N ALA A 133 4.30 -17.59 0.55
CA ALA A 133 4.79 -17.37 1.91
C ALA A 133 4.87 -18.68 2.71
N ASP A 134 3.82 -19.51 2.66
CA ASP A 134 3.79 -20.81 3.33
C ASP A 134 4.95 -21.72 2.86
N ARG A 135 5.12 -21.87 1.54
CA ARG A 135 6.23 -22.65 0.97
C ARG A 135 7.60 -22.08 1.35
N PHE A 136 7.71 -20.76 1.40
CA PHE A 136 8.94 -20.09 1.80
C PHE A 136 9.28 -20.39 3.26
N PHE A 137 8.31 -20.27 4.17
CA PHE A 137 8.49 -20.54 5.59
C PHE A 137 8.76 -22.00 5.89
N GLU A 138 8.08 -22.93 5.21
CA GLU A 138 8.37 -24.37 5.27
C GLU A 138 9.82 -24.66 4.87
N LYS A 139 10.28 -24.08 3.75
CA LYS A 139 11.66 -24.24 3.26
C LYS A 139 12.70 -23.66 4.23
N MET A 140 12.36 -22.58 4.91
CA MET A 140 13.23 -21.93 5.91
C MET A 140 13.17 -22.60 7.29
N GLY A 141 12.32 -23.61 7.48
CA GLY A 141 12.18 -24.33 8.76
C GLY A 141 11.54 -23.48 9.86
N ILE A 142 10.67 -22.52 9.51
CA ILE A 142 9.99 -21.68 10.51
C ILE A 142 8.80 -22.47 11.07
N GLU A 143 8.94 -23.00 12.29
CA GLU A 143 7.89 -23.80 12.95
C GLU A 143 6.65 -22.99 13.32
N ASN A 144 6.79 -21.68 13.55
CA ASN A 144 5.69 -20.79 13.90
C ASN A 144 5.63 -19.56 13.00
N SER A 145 4.99 -19.70 11.83
CA SER A 145 4.73 -18.57 10.92
C SER A 145 3.87 -17.45 11.52
N ARG A 146 3.28 -17.66 12.72
CA ARG A 146 2.56 -16.61 13.45
C ARG A 146 3.50 -15.65 14.19
N ASP A 147 4.79 -15.97 14.31
CA ASP A 147 5.78 -14.98 14.69
C ASP A 147 6.04 -14.04 13.51
N VAL A 148 5.16 -13.04 13.38
CA VAL A 148 5.18 -12.07 12.27
C VAL A 148 6.53 -11.34 12.22
N LYS A 149 7.17 -11.10 13.36
CA LYS A 149 8.46 -10.41 13.41
C LYS A 149 9.58 -11.28 12.85
N LEU A 150 9.63 -12.55 13.23
CA LEU A 150 10.57 -13.51 12.64
C LEU A 150 10.30 -13.70 11.14
N ALA A 151 9.03 -13.88 10.77
CA ALA A 151 8.62 -14.04 9.38
C ALA A 151 9.05 -12.84 8.51
N SER A 152 8.79 -11.61 8.96
CA SER A 152 9.19 -10.38 8.26
C SER A 152 10.71 -10.29 8.10
N LYS A 153 11.49 -10.60 9.15
CA LYS A 153 12.95 -10.62 9.06
C LYS A 153 13.47 -11.64 8.04
N MET A 154 12.84 -12.80 7.96
CA MET A 154 13.24 -13.85 7.02
C MET A 154 12.89 -13.46 5.59
N ILE A 155 11.72 -12.86 5.34
CA ILE A 155 11.35 -12.34 4.02
C ILE A 155 12.38 -11.30 3.56
N LEU A 156 12.71 -10.33 4.42
CA LEU A 156 13.68 -9.26 4.13
C LEU A 156 15.14 -9.76 4.01
N SER A 157 15.44 -10.99 4.43
CA SER A 157 16.79 -11.56 4.31
C SER A 157 17.08 -12.17 2.94
N VAL A 158 16.05 -12.35 2.11
CA VAL A 158 16.18 -12.89 0.76
C VAL A 158 16.76 -11.81 -0.15
N ASP A 159 17.85 -12.14 -0.84
CA ASP A 159 18.39 -11.24 -1.86
C ASP A 159 17.38 -11.06 -3.00
N THR A 160 16.86 -9.84 -3.17
CA THR A 160 15.96 -9.47 -4.26
C THR A 160 16.67 -8.77 -5.43
N SER A 161 17.98 -8.94 -5.56
CA SER A 161 18.80 -8.39 -6.64
C SER A 161 18.36 -8.79 -8.05
N ILE A 162 17.75 -9.97 -8.20
CA ILE A 162 17.05 -10.40 -9.42
C ILE A 162 15.59 -10.02 -9.28
N GLU A 163 15.02 -9.33 -10.29
CA GLU A 163 13.62 -8.91 -10.21
C GLU A 163 12.72 -10.13 -9.98
N PRO A 164 11.88 -10.14 -8.93
CA PRO A 164 11.06 -11.30 -8.58
C PRO A 164 10.16 -11.81 -9.72
N ARG A 165 9.76 -10.90 -10.62
CA ARG A 165 8.99 -11.21 -11.83
C ARG A 165 9.74 -12.08 -12.84
N ASP A 166 11.07 -12.01 -12.88
CA ASP A 166 11.90 -12.75 -13.83
C ASP A 166 12.14 -14.20 -13.38
N VAL A 167 12.05 -14.47 -12.07
CA VAL A 167 12.27 -15.80 -11.49
C VAL A 167 11.00 -16.65 -11.46
N LYS A 168 9.83 -15.99 -11.37
CA LYS A 168 8.54 -16.64 -11.06
C LYS A 168 7.84 -17.28 -12.27
N GLY A 169 8.11 -16.79 -13.47
CA GLY A 169 7.33 -17.14 -14.67
C GLY A 169 5.83 -16.81 -14.53
N ASN A 170 5.01 -17.23 -15.51
CA ASN A 170 3.57 -16.91 -15.52
C ASN A 170 2.69 -17.80 -14.61
N HIS A 171 3.28 -18.67 -13.78
CA HIS A 171 2.55 -19.70 -13.03
C HIS A 171 1.99 -19.24 -11.67
N SER A 172 2.50 -18.15 -11.10
CA SER A 172 2.03 -17.60 -9.81
C SER A 172 1.85 -16.09 -9.92
N LYS A 173 0.71 -15.59 -9.42
CA LYS A 173 0.39 -14.16 -9.37
C LYS A 173 0.78 -13.51 -8.04
N SER A 174 1.56 -14.21 -7.21
CA SER A 174 1.99 -13.69 -5.92
C SER A 174 2.86 -12.44 -6.05
N VAL A 175 2.83 -11.59 -5.02
CA VAL A 175 3.61 -10.34 -4.94
C VAL A 175 4.58 -10.31 -3.75
N LEU A 176 4.81 -11.44 -3.07
CA LEU A 176 5.57 -11.50 -1.81
C LEU A 176 6.94 -10.81 -1.89
N PHE A 177 7.75 -11.20 -2.87
CA PHE A 177 9.10 -10.65 -3.03
C PHE A 177 9.12 -9.28 -3.70
N GLU A 178 8.10 -8.92 -4.50
CA GLU A 178 7.93 -7.55 -4.97
C GLU A 178 7.69 -6.59 -3.79
N ALA A 179 6.91 -7.02 -2.80
CA ALA A 179 6.69 -6.28 -1.57
C ALA A 179 7.94 -6.20 -0.69
N SER A 180 8.75 -7.26 -0.63
CA SER A 180 10.06 -7.23 0.03
C SER A 180 10.98 -6.18 -0.59
N SER A 181 11.10 -6.16 -1.92
CA SER A 181 11.88 -5.16 -2.64
C SER A 181 11.37 -3.74 -2.41
N LEU A 182 10.04 -3.53 -2.36
CA LEU A 182 9.49 -2.22 -2.01
C LEU A 182 9.84 -1.80 -0.57
N ALA A 183 9.80 -2.71 0.40
CA ALA A 183 10.18 -2.44 1.78
C ALA A 183 11.66 -2.03 1.89
N GLU A 184 12.55 -2.72 1.19
CA GLU A 184 13.97 -2.36 1.09
C GLU A 184 14.16 -0.96 0.48
N GLU A 185 13.40 -0.61 -0.56
CA GLU A 185 13.45 0.71 -1.18
C GLU A 185 12.96 1.83 -0.24
N LEU A 186 11.94 1.56 0.59
CA LEU A 186 11.45 2.49 1.61
C LEU A 186 12.47 2.68 2.75
N GLU A 187 13.18 1.62 3.16
CA GLU A 187 14.28 1.74 4.11
C GLU A 187 15.45 2.52 3.53
N ARG A 188 15.80 2.29 2.26
CA ARG A 188 16.84 3.02 1.55
C ARG A 188 16.50 4.50 1.39
N LEU A 189 15.21 4.81 1.14
CA LEU A 189 14.68 6.16 1.11
C LEU A 189 14.96 6.92 2.42
N GLU A 190 14.69 6.27 3.55
CA GLU A 190 14.90 6.83 4.88
C GLU A 190 16.38 7.00 5.20
N LYS A 191 17.19 5.95 4.98
CA LYS A 191 18.61 5.92 5.35
C LYS A 191 19.49 6.81 4.45
N ASN A 192 19.28 6.77 3.13
CA ASN A 192 20.19 7.43 2.18
C ASN A 192 19.76 8.86 1.84
N PHE A 193 18.46 9.17 1.92
CA PHE A 193 17.92 10.47 1.52
C PHE A 193 17.30 11.25 2.69
N GLY A 194 17.28 10.68 3.91
CA GLY A 194 16.75 11.34 5.10
C GLY A 194 15.25 11.62 5.04
N LYS A 195 14.51 10.93 4.17
CA LYS A 195 13.07 11.14 3.99
C LYS A 195 12.27 10.21 4.88
N ASP A 196 11.21 10.74 5.49
CA ASP A 196 10.30 9.94 6.30
C ASP A 196 9.52 8.95 5.42
N LYS A 197 9.84 7.66 5.55
CA LYS A 197 9.13 6.58 4.83
C LYS A 197 7.67 6.47 5.26
N TRP A 198 7.33 6.75 6.52
CA TRP A 198 5.95 6.68 7.00
C TRP A 198 5.10 7.80 6.44
N LYS A 199 5.68 8.99 6.26
CA LYS A 199 5.03 10.08 5.51
C LYS A 199 4.75 9.67 4.06
N THR A 200 5.69 8.98 3.44
CA THR A 200 5.50 8.44 2.08
C THR A 200 4.38 7.40 2.04
N LEU A 201 4.40 6.45 2.97
CA LEU A 201 3.37 5.41 3.11
C LEU A 201 1.99 6.01 3.38
N SER A 202 1.86 6.98 4.29
CA SER A 202 0.57 7.60 4.59
C SER A 202 -0.04 8.25 3.36
N ASN A 203 0.79 8.91 2.55
CA ASN A 203 0.33 9.64 1.38
C ASN A 203 -0.09 8.70 0.24
N VAL A 204 0.62 7.58 0.09
CA VAL A 204 0.23 6.50 -0.82
C VAL A 204 -1.09 5.88 -0.41
N TRP A 205 -1.25 5.55 0.87
CA TRP A 205 -2.47 4.94 1.39
C TRP A 205 -3.69 5.86 1.28
N LEU A 206 -3.51 7.17 1.49
CA LEU A 206 -4.54 8.15 1.18
C LEU A 206 -4.91 8.14 -0.31
N GLY A 207 -3.92 8.04 -1.21
CA GLY A 207 -4.16 7.89 -2.64
C GLY A 207 -5.03 6.68 -2.96
N PHE A 208 -4.69 5.51 -2.41
CA PHE A 208 -5.50 4.29 -2.53
C PHE A 208 -6.94 4.48 -2.04
N LEU A 209 -7.11 5.08 -0.85
CA LEU A 209 -8.41 5.32 -0.24
C LEU A 209 -9.27 6.28 -1.08
N PHE A 210 -8.70 7.39 -1.55
CA PHE A 210 -9.42 8.35 -2.37
C PHE A 210 -9.85 7.77 -3.70
N HIS A 211 -8.99 6.97 -4.34
CA HIS A 211 -9.36 6.29 -5.57
C HIS A 211 -10.52 5.31 -5.35
N ALA A 212 -10.45 4.48 -4.31
CA ALA A 212 -11.55 3.57 -3.98
C ALA A 212 -12.85 4.34 -3.71
N ALA A 213 -12.78 5.45 -2.98
CA ALA A 213 -13.95 6.26 -2.66
C ALA A 213 -14.59 6.94 -3.88
N SER A 214 -13.78 7.42 -4.84
CA SER A 214 -14.25 8.09 -6.06
C SER A 214 -14.77 7.14 -7.13
N HIS A 215 -14.35 5.86 -7.09
CA HIS A 215 -14.77 4.81 -8.03
C HIS A 215 -15.75 3.81 -7.41
N CYS A 216 -16.24 4.08 -6.20
CA CYS A 216 -17.29 3.29 -5.56
C CYS A 216 -18.64 3.64 -6.20
N ASP A 217 -19.26 2.70 -6.91
CA ASP A 217 -20.53 2.93 -7.59
C ASP A 217 -21.62 3.36 -6.59
N GLY A 218 -22.23 4.53 -6.82
CA GLY A 218 -23.10 5.21 -5.85
C GLY A 218 -24.34 4.40 -5.47
N THR A 219 -24.78 3.50 -6.36
CA THR A 219 -25.87 2.53 -6.16
C THR A 219 -25.49 1.42 -5.16
N THR A 220 -24.26 0.91 -5.20
CA THR A 220 -23.74 -0.10 -4.26
C THR A 220 -23.63 0.44 -2.83
N ARG A 221 -23.31 1.74 -2.69
CA ARG A 221 -23.31 2.44 -1.38
C ARG A 221 -24.70 2.47 -0.73
N MET A 222 -25.77 2.65 -1.51
CA MET A 222 -27.14 2.68 -0.97
C MET A 222 -27.64 1.29 -0.57
N GLU A 223 -27.31 0.22 -1.32
CA GLU A 223 -27.72 -1.13 -0.96
C GLU A 223 -27.07 -1.64 0.34
N LEU A 224 -25.78 -1.35 0.55
CA LEU A 224 -25.07 -1.78 1.77
C LEU A 224 -25.54 -1.01 3.02
N LEU A 225 -25.87 0.27 2.89
CA LEU A 225 -26.46 1.06 3.98
C LEU A 225 -27.90 0.64 4.29
N SER A 226 -28.68 0.25 3.27
CA SER A 226 -30.07 -0.23 3.47
C SER A 226 -30.17 -1.58 4.19
N LYS A 227 -29.10 -2.38 4.18
CA LYS A 227 -29.03 -3.71 4.82
C LYS A 227 -28.36 -3.70 6.20
N ALA A 228 -27.82 -2.57 6.63
CA ALA A 228 -27.18 -2.40 7.94
C ALA A 228 -28.09 -1.68 8.97
N GLY A 229 -29.38 -1.51 8.65
CA GLY A 229 -30.42 -1.02 9.55
C GLY A 229 -31.11 -2.14 10.33
#